data_AF-A0A2S5W224-F1
#
_entry.id   AF-A0A2S5W224-F1
#
_cell.length_a   1.000
_cell.length_b   1.000
_cell.length_c   1.000
_cell.angle_alpha   90.00
_cell.angle_beta   90.00
_cell.angle_gamma   90.00
#
_symmetry.space_group_name_H-M   'P 1'
#
loop_
_entity.id
_entity.type
_entity.pdbx_description
1 polymer ?
#
loop_
_entity_poly.entity_id
_entity_poly.type
_entity_poly.pdbx_seq_one_letter_code
_entity_poly.pdbx_strand_id
1 'polypeptide(L)'
;MPSMPTHRADPGDPLSLHALLVDDETARRALTDAYTGPHDILDAVWWREHPLTPTPEGRPDPAAARVALQKRAFAPGVSEPLVEVLDADSGEVVCVPESAARLVALEGRLRSDAAALDKALVDARPALDAATARRAPAATPAPTPTPVVKAPASGSAETHTAAAAPTPTLETWRRRSQLWMWTAVAAGLLLLAGVGIAVAQQLSPTANVFGRSAGSIVDPSGSPATSSADPAATATALPPGLTIFEDPSLAPSIPPQNIDPYYKPESLRLLGVADSELTVYAVENRIDQPCLLAVYVDGTQSATCVTKQEFASMGIELRITSLRATPAGEAAPDPSEDVVFWNSDGSYGVSSSPGRNS
;
A
#
# COMPACT_ATOMS: atom_id res chain seq x y z
N MET A 1 20.08 -13.72 29.77
CA MET A 1 19.02 -13.34 28.82
C MET A 1 18.25 -12.19 29.43
N PRO A 2 18.48 -10.95 28.97
CA PRO A 2 17.75 -9.80 29.48
C PRO A 2 16.29 -9.88 29.04
N SER A 3 15.38 -9.81 30.01
CA SER A 3 13.93 -9.71 29.76
C SER A 3 13.68 -8.47 28.92
N MET A 4 13.21 -8.66 27.67
CA MET A 4 12.74 -7.53 26.89
C MET A 4 11.58 -6.87 27.63
N PRO A 5 11.56 -5.54 27.76
CA PRO A 5 10.40 -4.83 28.25
C PRO A 5 9.28 -5.06 27.24
N THR A 6 8.32 -5.91 27.59
CA THR A 6 7.04 -5.96 26.88
C THR A 6 6.42 -4.58 27.06
N HIS A 7 6.31 -3.85 25.95
CA HIS A 7 5.52 -2.62 25.90
C HIS A 7 4.10 -3.01 26.31
N ARG A 8 3.78 -2.76 27.57
CA ARG A 8 2.42 -2.97 28.09
C ARG A 8 1.58 -1.95 27.35
N ALA A 9 0.69 -2.41 26.47
CA ALA A 9 -0.36 -1.57 25.95
C ALA A 9 -1.06 -0.96 27.17
N ASP A 10 -1.02 0.37 27.29
CA ASP A 10 -1.69 1.05 28.37
C ASP A 10 -3.19 0.82 28.12
N PRO A 11 -3.92 0.07 28.98
CA PRO A 11 -5.33 -0.30 28.73
C PRO A 11 -6.28 0.91 28.72
N GLY A 12 -5.74 2.12 28.80
CA GLY A 12 -6.45 3.38 28.86
C GLY A 12 -6.41 4.22 27.59
N ASP A 13 -6.03 3.70 26.41
CA ASP A 13 -6.19 4.48 25.18
C ASP A 13 -7.70 4.71 24.93
N PRO A 14 -8.20 5.95 25.17
CA PRO A 14 -9.63 6.23 25.11
C PRO A 14 -10.19 6.14 23.68
N LEU A 15 -9.32 5.89 22.70
CA LEU A 15 -9.66 5.76 21.28
C LEU A 15 -9.79 4.31 20.81
N SER A 16 -9.60 3.31 21.67
CA SER A 16 -9.84 1.91 21.28
C SER A 16 -11.32 1.66 20.98
N LEU A 17 -11.58 0.89 19.92
CA LEU A 17 -12.91 0.43 19.56
C LEU A 17 -13.50 -0.43 20.67
N HIS A 18 -12.70 -1.28 21.31
CA HIS A 18 -13.16 -2.05 22.47
C HIS A 18 -13.70 -1.14 23.58
N ALA A 19 -12.98 -0.07 23.96
CA ALA A 19 -13.46 0.88 24.97
C ALA A 19 -14.75 1.58 24.54
N LEU A 20 -14.87 1.97 23.26
CA LEU A 20 -16.10 2.56 22.73
C LEU A 20 -17.30 1.62 22.88
N LEU A 21 -17.13 0.33 22.57
CA LEU A 21 -18.21 -0.66 22.65
C LEU A 21 -18.58 -1.03 24.09
N VAL A 22 -17.63 -0.96 25.02
CA VAL A 22 -17.92 -1.12 26.46
C VAL A 22 -18.77 0.04 26.98
N ASP A 23 -18.51 1.27 26.51
CA ASP A 23 -19.18 2.48 26.98
C ASP A 23 -20.53 2.76 26.27
N ASP A 24 -20.71 2.33 25.01
CA ASP A 24 -21.90 2.61 24.19
C ASP A 24 -22.68 1.33 23.82
N GLU A 25 -23.74 1.05 24.57
CA GLU A 25 -24.60 -0.12 24.38
C GLU A 25 -25.28 -0.16 23.00
N THR A 26 -25.56 1.00 22.40
CA THR A 26 -26.24 1.04 21.09
C THR A 26 -25.29 0.61 19.98
N ALA A 27 -24.05 1.11 20.01
CA ALA A 27 -22.99 0.67 19.11
C ALA A 27 -22.68 -0.83 19.30
N ARG A 28 -22.57 -1.28 20.55
CA ARG A 28 -22.36 -2.69 20.87
C ARG A 28 -23.44 -3.59 20.31
N ARG A 29 -24.71 -3.24 20.49
CA ARG A 29 -25.83 -4.01 19.94
C ARG A 29 -25.84 -4.04 18.43
N ALA A 30 -25.64 -2.89 17.76
CA ALA A 30 -25.59 -2.84 16.30
C ALA A 30 -24.47 -3.73 15.73
N LEU A 31 -23.29 -3.74 16.36
CA LEU A 31 -22.19 -4.59 15.95
C LEU A 31 -22.46 -6.07 16.25
N THR A 32 -23.09 -6.38 17.39
CA THR A 32 -23.52 -7.75 17.74
C THR A 32 -24.50 -8.30 16.72
N ASP A 33 -25.49 -7.50 16.32
CA ASP A 33 -26.51 -7.91 15.34
C ASP A 33 -25.92 -8.13 13.93
N ALA A 34 -24.86 -7.41 13.58
CA ALA A 34 -24.16 -7.55 12.30
C ALA A 34 -23.11 -8.68 12.28
N TYR A 35 -22.59 -9.08 13.44
CA TYR A 35 -21.52 -10.07 13.55
C TYR A 35 -22.05 -11.50 13.46
N THR A 36 -21.58 -12.23 12.45
CA THR A 36 -21.97 -13.63 12.19
C THR A 36 -20.93 -14.65 12.63
N GLY A 37 -19.85 -14.20 13.27
CA GLY A 37 -18.79 -15.10 13.74
C GLY A 37 -19.16 -15.85 15.03
N PRO A 38 -18.35 -16.84 15.43
CA PRO A 38 -18.69 -17.76 16.52
C PRO A 38 -18.34 -17.21 17.92
N HIS A 39 -17.68 -16.06 18.01
CA HIS A 39 -17.15 -15.51 19.25
C HIS A 39 -18.04 -14.41 19.84
N ASP A 40 -17.82 -14.05 21.11
CA ASP A 40 -18.41 -12.83 21.64
C ASP A 40 -17.81 -11.62 20.91
N ILE A 41 -18.61 -10.61 20.60
CA ILE A 41 -18.15 -9.47 19.81
C ILE A 41 -17.06 -8.66 20.53
N LEU A 42 -17.11 -8.56 21.86
CA LEU A 42 -16.10 -7.83 22.63
C LEU A 42 -14.79 -8.61 22.63
N ASP A 43 -14.84 -9.94 22.72
CA ASP A 43 -13.64 -10.78 22.60
C ASP A 43 -13.02 -10.66 21.19
N ALA A 44 -13.85 -10.70 20.14
CA ALA A 44 -13.38 -10.60 18.76
C ALA A 44 -12.72 -9.24 18.46
N VAL A 45 -13.33 -8.14 18.91
CA VAL A 45 -12.75 -6.80 18.79
C VAL A 45 -11.48 -6.68 19.64
N TRP A 46 -11.47 -7.26 20.85
CA TRP A 46 -10.28 -7.28 21.70
C TRP A 46 -9.10 -7.95 21.00
N TRP A 47 -9.27 -9.16 20.44
CA TRP A 47 -8.17 -9.87 19.77
C TRP A 47 -7.68 -9.16 18.51
N ARG A 48 -8.54 -8.42 17.81
CA ARG A 48 -8.13 -7.56 16.69
C ARG A 48 -7.20 -6.44 17.15
N GLU A 49 -7.52 -5.79 18.28
CA GLU A 49 -6.71 -4.69 18.83
C GLU A 49 -5.48 -5.19 19.62
N HIS A 50 -5.56 -6.39 20.18
CA HIS A 50 -4.54 -6.99 21.04
C HIS A 50 -4.23 -8.44 20.61
N PRO A 51 -3.56 -8.64 19.46
CA PRO A 51 -3.26 -9.98 18.97
C PRO A 51 -2.48 -10.81 20.00
N LEU A 52 -2.81 -12.10 20.08
CA LEU A 52 -2.20 -13.10 20.97
C LEU A 52 -2.31 -12.80 22.47
N THR A 53 -3.11 -11.80 22.85
CA THR A 53 -3.33 -11.43 24.25
C THR A 53 -4.69 -11.99 24.70
N PRO A 54 -4.78 -12.65 25.87
CA PRO A 54 -6.07 -13.10 26.38
C PRO A 54 -6.99 -11.90 26.63
N THR A 55 -8.31 -12.13 26.56
CA THR A 55 -9.32 -11.09 26.84
C THR A 55 -9.29 -10.72 28.33
N PRO A 56 -9.93 -9.60 28.74
CA PRO A 56 -10.02 -9.23 30.15
C PRO A 56 -10.66 -10.33 31.04
N GLU A 57 -11.51 -11.19 30.47
CA GLU A 57 -12.07 -12.36 31.16
C GLU A 57 -11.14 -13.59 31.18
N GLY A 58 -9.96 -13.47 30.59
CA GLY A 58 -8.95 -14.53 30.52
C GLY A 58 -9.15 -15.53 29.38
N ARG A 59 -10.03 -15.25 28.41
CA ARG A 59 -10.23 -16.15 27.25
C ARG A 59 -9.04 -16.02 26.30
N PRO A 60 -8.40 -17.13 25.89
CA PRO A 60 -7.25 -17.07 25.00
C PRO A 60 -7.66 -16.67 23.58
N ASP A 61 -6.80 -15.92 22.89
CA ASP A 61 -6.93 -15.67 21.45
C ASP A 61 -6.89 -17.01 20.68
N PRO A 62 -7.88 -17.32 19.81
CA PRO A 62 -7.85 -18.48 18.93
C PRO A 62 -6.55 -18.61 18.13
N ALA A 63 -5.90 -17.50 17.76
CA ALA A 63 -4.62 -17.48 17.07
C ALA A 63 -3.45 -18.02 17.92
N ALA A 64 -3.56 -18.04 19.26
CA ALA A 64 -2.54 -18.60 20.13
C ALA A 64 -2.32 -20.11 19.90
N ALA A 65 -3.33 -20.83 19.41
CA ALA A 65 -3.20 -22.25 19.05
C ALA A 65 -2.27 -22.49 17.85
N ARG A 66 -2.02 -21.47 17.01
CA ARG A 66 -1.22 -21.57 15.78
C ARG A 66 0.22 -22.01 16.06
N VAL A 67 0.88 -21.42 17.05
CA VAL A 67 2.28 -21.72 17.39
C VAL A 67 2.44 -23.19 17.81
N ALA A 68 1.51 -23.70 18.62
CA ALA A 68 1.54 -25.10 19.05
C ALA A 68 1.32 -26.07 17.89
N LEU A 69 0.39 -25.75 16.97
CA LEU A 69 0.13 -26.55 15.77
C LEU A 69 1.29 -26.51 14.78
N GLN A 70 1.88 -25.34 14.53
CA GLN A 70 3.07 -25.20 13.69
C GLN A 70 4.24 -26.01 14.22
N LYS A 71 4.53 -25.89 15.52
CA LYS A 71 5.60 -26.67 16.16
C LYS A 71 5.39 -28.17 15.99
N ARG A 72 4.15 -28.64 16.06
CA ARG A 72 3.80 -30.06 15.90
C ARG A 72 3.88 -30.52 14.44
N ALA A 73 3.34 -29.72 13.51
CA ALA A 73 3.35 -30.00 12.08
C ALA A 73 4.76 -30.09 11.48
N PHE A 74 5.70 -29.30 12.02
CA PHE A 74 7.09 -29.26 11.54
C PHE A 74 8.09 -29.95 12.50
N ALA A 75 7.62 -30.69 13.51
CA ALA A 75 8.51 -31.43 14.39
C ALA A 75 9.14 -32.63 13.65
N PRO A 76 10.48 -32.75 13.62
CA PRO A 76 11.12 -33.89 12.97
C PRO A 76 10.81 -35.19 13.72
N GLY A 77 10.54 -36.26 12.98
CA GLY A 77 10.42 -37.62 13.52
C GLY A 77 9.08 -37.93 14.21
N VAL A 78 8.09 -37.05 14.16
CA VAL A 78 6.72 -37.37 14.62
C VAL A 78 5.98 -38.08 13.48
N SER A 79 5.66 -39.37 13.68
CA SER A 79 4.78 -40.11 12.78
C SER A 79 3.34 -39.80 13.15
N GLU A 80 2.63 -39.07 12.29
CA GLU A 80 1.20 -38.79 12.42
C GLU A 80 0.43 -39.49 11.31
N PRO A 81 -0.86 -39.84 11.54
CA PRO A 81 -1.71 -40.32 10.47
C PRO A 81 -1.82 -39.25 9.38
N LEU A 82 -1.76 -39.69 8.12
CA LEU A 82 -2.05 -38.85 6.98
C LEU A 82 -3.56 -38.71 6.83
N VAL A 83 -4.00 -37.49 6.54
CA VAL A 83 -5.39 -37.14 6.28
C VAL A 83 -5.47 -36.48 4.92
N GLU A 84 -6.49 -36.84 4.15
CA GLU A 84 -6.81 -36.20 2.88
C GLU A 84 -7.42 -34.82 3.14
N VAL A 85 -6.81 -33.79 2.56
CA VAL A 85 -7.26 -32.40 2.63
C VAL A 85 -7.37 -31.87 1.20
N LEU A 86 -8.45 -31.16 0.90
CA LEU A 86 -8.58 -30.44 -0.35
C LEU A 86 -7.72 -29.17 -0.27
N ASP A 87 -6.71 -29.09 -1.12
CA ASP A 87 -5.91 -27.88 -1.29
C ASP A 87 -6.80 -26.81 -1.94
N ALA A 88 -6.92 -25.65 -1.28
CA ALA A 88 -7.80 -24.58 -1.71
C ALA A 88 -7.33 -23.88 -3.00
N ASP A 89 -6.02 -23.90 -3.26
CA ASP A 89 -5.41 -23.20 -4.39
C ASP A 89 -5.43 -24.07 -5.65
N SER A 90 -5.09 -25.36 -5.51
CA SER A 90 -5.07 -26.30 -6.64
C SER A 90 -6.40 -27.01 -6.88
N GLY A 91 -7.26 -27.12 -5.86
CA GLY A 91 -8.45 -27.96 -5.90
C GLY A 91 -8.14 -29.47 -5.88
N GLU A 92 -6.89 -29.86 -5.66
CA GLU A 92 -6.49 -31.27 -5.58
C GLU A 92 -6.57 -31.78 -4.13
N VAL A 93 -6.85 -33.08 -3.98
CA VAL A 93 -6.80 -33.74 -2.68
C VAL A 93 -5.37 -34.15 -2.39
N VAL A 94 -4.79 -33.58 -1.33
CA VAL A 94 -3.43 -33.87 -0.88
C VAL A 94 -3.45 -34.62 0.46
N CYS A 95 -2.56 -35.60 0.62
CA CYS A 95 -2.36 -36.30 1.89
C CYS A 95 -1.35 -35.55 2.74
N VAL A 96 -1.78 -35.01 3.87
CA VAL A 96 -0.92 -34.27 4.81
C VAL A 96 -0.99 -34.85 6.22
N PRO A 97 0.04 -34.67 7.07
CA PRO A 97 -0.05 -35.01 8.48
C PRO A 97 -1.25 -34.34 9.16
N GLU A 98 -1.89 -35.04 10.10
CA GLU A 98 -3.08 -34.53 10.81
C GLU A 98 -2.86 -33.13 11.44
N SER A 99 -1.71 -32.86 12.04
CA SER A 99 -1.41 -31.54 12.60
C SER A 99 -1.32 -30.43 11.55
N ALA A 100 -0.84 -30.75 10.34
CA ALA A 100 -0.84 -29.82 9.21
C ALA A 100 -2.27 -29.55 8.73
N ALA A 101 -3.11 -30.58 8.62
CA ALA A 101 -4.54 -30.42 8.32
C ALA A 101 -5.25 -29.53 9.35
N ARG A 102 -4.98 -29.73 10.65
CA ARG A 102 -5.53 -28.89 11.73
C ARG A 102 -5.03 -27.45 11.67
N LEU A 103 -3.78 -27.22 11.28
CA LEU A 103 -3.21 -25.88 11.09
C LEU A 103 -3.92 -25.15 9.95
N VAL A 104 -4.05 -25.79 8.78
CA VAL A 104 -4.78 -25.22 7.63
C VAL A 104 -6.23 -24.91 8.01
N ALA A 105 -6.90 -25.82 8.70
CA ALA A 105 -8.27 -25.60 9.17
C ALA A 105 -8.38 -24.46 10.19
N LEU A 106 -7.38 -24.29 11.07
CA LEU A 106 -7.33 -23.15 12.00
C LEU A 106 -7.13 -21.84 11.24
N GLU A 107 -6.19 -21.76 10.31
CA GLU A 107 -5.94 -20.57 9.51
C GLU A 107 -7.15 -20.17 8.67
N GLY A 108 -7.85 -21.16 8.09
CA GLY A 108 -9.13 -20.95 7.42
C GLY A 108 -10.20 -20.34 8.34
N ARG A 109 -10.34 -20.87 9.57
CA ARG A 109 -11.27 -20.30 10.56
C ARG A 109 -10.91 -18.88 10.95
N LEU A 110 -9.64 -18.62 11.31
CA LEU A 110 -9.17 -17.28 11.67
C LEU A 110 -9.44 -16.26 10.57
N ARG A 111 -9.22 -16.64 9.30
CA ARG A 111 -9.53 -15.78 8.15
C ARG A 111 -11.03 -15.51 8.01
N SER A 112 -11.85 -16.53 8.17
CA SER A 112 -13.32 -16.40 8.14
C SER A 112 -13.83 -15.51 9.28
N ASP A 113 -13.30 -15.67 10.49
CA ASP A 113 -13.70 -14.89 11.66
C ASP A 113 -13.30 -13.41 11.52
N ALA A 114 -12.10 -13.15 10.99
CA ALA A 114 -11.64 -11.81 10.67
C ALA A 114 -12.52 -11.14 9.60
N ALA A 115 -12.86 -11.87 8.52
CA ALA A 115 -13.74 -11.36 7.47
C ALA A 115 -15.17 -11.07 7.99
N ALA A 116 -15.70 -11.92 8.87
CA ALA A 116 -16.99 -11.70 9.52
C ALA A 116 -16.98 -10.44 10.40
N LEU A 117 -15.90 -10.20 11.14
CA LEU A 117 -15.73 -8.99 11.95
C LEU A 117 -15.58 -7.74 11.06
N ASP A 118 -14.74 -7.77 10.03
CA ASP A 118 -14.57 -6.66 9.09
C ASP A 118 -15.90 -6.25 8.43
N LYS A 119 -16.68 -7.23 7.96
CA LYS A 119 -18.02 -6.99 7.42
C LYS A 119 -18.93 -6.35 8.46
N ALA A 120 -18.96 -6.87 9.68
CA ALA A 120 -19.80 -6.34 10.76
C ALA A 120 -19.45 -4.88 11.09
N LEU A 121 -18.16 -4.49 11.07
CA LEU A 121 -17.73 -3.11 11.29
C LEU A 121 -18.19 -2.17 10.19
N VAL A 122 -18.20 -2.63 8.93
CA VAL A 122 -18.72 -1.85 7.80
C VAL A 122 -20.23 -1.66 7.94
N ASP A 123 -20.97 -2.74 8.25
CA ASP A 123 -22.43 -2.69 8.38
C ASP A 123 -22.88 -1.84 9.59
N ALA A 124 -22.13 -1.91 10.71
CA ALA A 124 -22.40 -1.14 11.91
C ALA A 124 -21.83 0.29 11.90
N ARG A 125 -21.16 0.71 10.81
CA ARG A 125 -20.46 1.99 10.70
C ARG A 125 -21.31 3.20 11.11
N PRO A 126 -22.58 3.35 10.69
CA PRO A 126 -23.40 4.49 11.11
C PRO A 126 -23.61 4.57 12.63
N ALA A 127 -23.73 3.43 13.31
CA ALA A 127 -23.90 3.37 14.76
C ALA A 127 -22.58 3.68 15.49
N LEU A 128 -21.45 3.19 14.97
CA LEU A 128 -20.10 3.47 15.49
C LEU A 128 -19.73 4.96 15.37
N ASP A 129 -20.04 5.59 14.24
CA ASP A 129 -19.80 7.03 14.02
C ASP A 129 -20.66 7.86 14.98
N ALA A 130 -21.92 7.48 15.18
CA ALA A 130 -22.81 8.14 16.13
C ALA A 130 -22.34 8.00 17.59
N ALA A 131 -21.80 6.84 17.98
CA ALA A 131 -21.21 6.63 19.30
C ALA A 131 -19.94 7.47 19.52
N THR A 132 -19.09 7.52 18.51
CA THR A 132 -17.87 8.35 18.52
C THR A 132 -18.22 9.83 18.67
N ALA A 133 -19.23 10.31 17.94
CA ALA A 133 -19.73 11.68 18.06
C ALA A 133 -20.31 11.99 19.45
N ARG A 134 -20.93 11.03 20.13
CA ARG A 134 -21.42 11.18 21.52
C ARG A 134 -20.27 11.23 22.53
N ARG A 135 -19.18 10.51 22.29
CA ARG A 135 -18.00 10.48 23.17
C ARG A 135 -17.13 11.73 23.04
N ALA A 136 -17.16 12.38 21.87
CA ALA A 136 -16.42 13.61 21.65
C ALA A 136 -16.75 14.61 22.76
N PRO A 137 -15.76 15.10 23.54
CA PRO A 137 -16.02 16.04 24.61
C PRO A 137 -16.80 17.20 24.02
N ALA A 138 -17.98 17.51 24.58
CA ALA A 138 -18.81 18.61 24.12
C ALA A 138 -17.90 19.81 23.97
N ALA A 139 -17.62 20.19 22.72
CA ALA A 139 -16.63 21.20 22.41
C ALA A 139 -16.98 22.38 23.30
N THR A 140 -16.10 22.67 24.27
CA THR A 140 -16.39 23.71 25.25
C THR A 140 -16.74 24.93 24.42
N PRO A 141 -17.98 25.46 24.52
CA PRO A 141 -18.45 26.48 23.61
C PRO A 141 -17.39 27.57 23.63
N ALA A 142 -16.84 27.86 22.45
CA ALA A 142 -15.73 28.78 22.31
C ALA A 142 -16.04 30.01 23.17
N PRO A 143 -15.14 30.42 24.08
CA PRO A 143 -15.43 31.48 25.03
C PRO A 143 -15.99 32.64 24.22
N THR A 144 -17.25 33.01 24.52
CA THR A 144 -17.92 34.11 23.83
C THR A 144 -16.95 35.28 23.85
N PRO A 145 -16.56 35.84 22.68
CA PRO A 145 -15.59 36.92 22.67
C PRO A 145 -16.18 38.05 23.50
N THR A 146 -15.67 38.21 24.72
CA THR A 146 -16.04 39.32 25.58
C THR A 146 -15.74 40.59 24.76
N PRO A 147 -16.72 41.47 24.56
CA PRO A 147 -16.50 42.70 23.82
C PRO A 147 -15.37 43.45 24.53
N VAL A 148 -14.27 43.65 23.80
CA VAL A 148 -13.14 44.44 24.28
C VAL A 148 -13.63 45.87 24.46
N VAL A 149 -14.07 46.19 25.68
CA VAL A 149 -14.29 47.57 26.11
C VAL A 149 -12.91 48.22 26.14
N LYS A 150 -12.64 49.01 25.11
CA LYS A 150 -11.43 49.79 24.94
C LYS A 150 -11.37 50.85 26.04
N ALA A 151 -10.74 50.54 27.17
CA ALA A 151 -10.52 51.49 28.25
C ALA A 151 -9.45 52.53 27.85
N PRO A 152 -9.64 53.82 28.20
CA PRO A 152 -8.66 54.86 27.90
C PRO A 152 -7.40 54.71 28.76
N ALA A 153 -6.27 54.93 28.11
CA ALA A 153 -4.93 54.79 28.65
C ALA A 153 -4.67 55.73 29.85
N SER A 154 -4.09 55.17 30.91
CA SER A 154 -3.33 55.93 31.89
C SER A 154 -2.20 55.09 32.47
N GLY A 155 -0.97 55.54 32.17
CA GLY A 155 0.08 55.73 33.17
C GLY A 155 0.74 54.50 33.78
N SER A 156 1.92 54.20 33.20
CA SER A 156 3.18 53.96 33.93
C SER A 156 3.50 52.59 34.57
N ALA A 157 4.65 52.12 34.11
CA ALA A 157 5.78 51.54 34.86
C ALA A 157 5.97 50.01 34.81
N GLU A 158 7.03 49.66 34.07
CA GLU A 158 8.02 48.61 34.32
C GLU A 158 7.54 47.18 34.56
N THR A 159 7.73 46.29 33.59
CA THR A 159 8.26 44.94 33.83
C THR A 159 8.88 44.36 32.54
N HIS A 160 10.16 44.01 32.64
CA HIS A 160 10.97 43.09 31.81
C HIS A 160 10.50 42.76 30.38
N THR A 161 11.13 43.41 29.42
CA THR A 161 11.13 43.07 27.99
C THR A 161 11.85 41.74 27.76
N ALA A 162 11.12 40.62 27.81
CA ALA A 162 11.50 39.41 27.10
C ALA A 162 11.14 39.62 25.62
N ALA A 163 12.16 39.72 24.77
CA ALA A 163 12.00 39.92 23.33
C ALA A 163 11.24 38.74 22.72
N ALA A 164 9.93 38.91 22.53
CA ALA A 164 9.09 37.97 21.80
C ALA A 164 9.56 37.91 20.35
N ALA A 165 9.99 36.72 19.91
CA ALA A 165 10.37 36.47 18.53
C ALA A 165 9.18 36.79 17.60
N PRO A 166 9.39 37.48 16.47
CA PRO A 166 8.33 37.81 15.55
C PRO A 166 7.73 36.52 14.98
N THR A 167 6.48 36.24 15.32
CA THR A 167 5.70 35.16 14.67
C THR A 167 5.57 35.49 13.19
N PRO A 168 6.03 34.62 12.28
CA PRO A 168 5.94 34.86 10.84
C PRO A 168 4.47 34.97 10.44
N THR A 169 4.08 36.10 9.87
CA THR A 169 2.73 36.29 9.34
C THR A 169 2.55 35.39 8.11
N LEU A 170 1.34 34.87 7.90
CA LEU A 170 0.99 33.98 6.78
C LEU A 170 1.40 34.53 5.39
N GLU A 171 1.52 35.86 5.26
CA GLU A 171 1.99 36.51 4.03
C GLU A 171 3.48 36.28 3.73
N THR A 172 4.33 36.18 4.77
CA THR A 172 5.77 35.89 4.59
C THR A 172 6.01 34.46 4.11
N TRP A 173 5.18 33.51 4.54
CA TRP A 173 5.25 32.12 4.10
C TRP A 173 4.83 31.95 2.63
N ARG A 174 3.76 32.65 2.19
CA ARG A 174 3.33 32.64 0.78
C ARG A 174 4.37 33.22 -0.17
N ARG A 175 5.06 34.31 0.21
CA ARG A 175 6.14 34.86 -0.64
C ARG A 175 7.33 33.91 -0.75
N ARG A 176 7.65 33.20 0.33
CA ARG A 176 8.75 32.23 0.34
C ARG A 176 8.41 30.99 -0.51
N SER A 177 7.18 30.47 -0.41
CA SER A 177 6.76 29.33 -1.24
C SER A 177 6.70 29.67 -2.72
N GLN A 178 6.28 30.90 -3.08
CA GLN A 178 6.24 31.34 -4.47
C GLN A 178 7.64 31.43 -5.09
N LEU A 179 8.66 31.87 -4.34
CA LEU A 179 10.06 31.88 -4.79
C LEU A 179 10.62 30.47 -5.01
N TRP A 180 10.27 29.50 -4.17
CA TRP A 180 10.67 28.09 -4.37
C TRP A 180 10.00 27.47 -5.60
N MET A 181 8.75 27.81 -5.87
CA MET A 181 8.05 27.31 -7.05
C MET A 181 8.65 27.86 -8.36
N TRP A 182 8.97 29.16 -8.41
CA TRP A 182 9.60 29.76 -9.59
C TRP A 182 11.03 29.24 -9.84
N THR A 183 11.79 28.97 -8.78
CA THR A 183 13.14 28.39 -8.92
C THR A 183 13.09 26.95 -9.43
N ALA A 184 12.14 26.14 -8.97
CA ALA A 184 11.93 24.78 -9.50
C ALA A 184 11.54 24.79 -10.99
N VAL A 185 10.65 25.70 -11.40
CA VAL A 185 10.25 25.84 -12.83
C VAL A 185 11.42 26.27 -13.71
N ALA A 186 12.23 27.23 -13.26
CA ALA A 186 13.41 27.68 -14.00
C ALA A 186 14.47 26.57 -14.15
N ALA A 187 14.69 25.77 -13.09
CA ALA A 187 15.60 24.63 -13.13
C ALA A 187 15.10 23.53 -14.09
N GLY A 188 13.79 23.24 -14.09
CA GLY A 188 13.19 22.29 -15.02
C GLY A 188 13.33 22.70 -16.48
N LEU A 189 13.13 23.99 -16.79
CA LEU A 189 13.32 24.53 -18.15
C LEU A 189 14.78 24.45 -18.63
N LEU A 190 15.75 24.68 -17.74
CA LEU A 190 17.18 24.52 -18.05
C LEU A 190 17.55 23.07 -18.34
N LEU A 191 17.00 22.11 -17.59
CA LEU A 191 17.19 20.68 -17.85
C LEU A 191 16.59 20.24 -19.19
N LEU A 192 15.38 20.69 -19.51
CA LEU A 192 14.73 20.40 -20.80
C LEU A 192 15.53 20.96 -22.00
N ALA A 193 16.09 22.17 -21.87
CA ALA A 193 16.94 22.75 -22.91
C ALA A 193 18.25 21.96 -23.10
N GLY A 194 18.83 21.42 -22.02
CA GLY A 194 20.03 20.58 -22.08
C GLY A 194 19.81 19.24 -22.80
N VAL A 195 18.69 18.56 -22.52
CA VAL A 195 18.35 17.28 -23.15
C VAL A 195 18.05 17.44 -24.64
N GLY A 196 17.41 18.54 -25.05
CA GLY A 196 17.13 18.82 -26.46
C GLY A 196 18.39 18.93 -27.34
N ILE A 197 19.49 19.46 -26.79
CA ILE A 197 20.76 19.59 -27.51
C ILE A 197 21.44 18.23 -27.70
N ALA A 198 21.35 17.32 -26.72
CA ALA A 198 21.94 15.99 -26.81
C ALA A 198 21.23 15.09 -27.82
N VAL A 199 19.89 15.16 -27.90
CA VAL A 199 19.09 14.35 -28.85
C VAL A 199 19.29 14.80 -30.30
N ALA A 200 19.46 16.11 -30.53
CA ALA A 200 19.72 16.65 -31.88
C ALA A 200 21.06 16.16 -32.48
N GLN A 201 22.05 15.83 -31.65
CA GLN A 201 23.35 15.32 -32.12
C GLN A 201 23.33 13.82 -32.45
N GLN A 202 22.37 13.05 -31.94
CA GLN A 202 22.25 11.61 -32.24
C GLN A 202 21.43 11.30 -33.50
N LEU A 203 20.60 12.24 -33.96
CA LEU A 203 19.72 12.04 -35.12
C LEU A 203 20.33 12.45 -36.47
N SER A 204 21.63 12.75 -36.53
CA SER A 204 22.35 12.97 -37.80
C SER A 204 23.35 11.83 -38.14
N PRO A 205 22.92 10.58 -38.42
CA PRO A 205 23.78 9.57 -39.02
C PRO A 205 23.53 9.50 -40.54
N THR A 206 24.01 10.48 -41.30
CA THR A 206 24.12 10.37 -42.77
C THR A 206 25.49 10.78 -43.26
N ALA A 207 26.45 9.87 -43.10
CA ALA A 207 27.46 9.59 -44.11
C ALA A 207 28.31 8.40 -43.64
N ASN A 208 28.61 7.49 -44.58
CA ASN A 208 29.67 6.48 -44.56
C ASN A 208 29.34 5.15 -43.85
N VAL A 209 29.67 3.96 -44.36
CA VAL A 209 30.35 3.48 -45.59
C VAL A 209 30.35 1.93 -45.48
N PHE A 210 30.19 1.25 -46.61
CA PHE A 210 30.60 -0.14 -46.90
C PHE A 210 29.83 -1.35 -46.31
N GLY A 211 29.48 -2.27 -47.21
CA GLY A 211 29.20 -3.67 -46.85
C GLY A 211 28.44 -4.49 -47.90
N ARG A 212 28.98 -4.65 -49.11
CA ARG A 212 28.50 -5.61 -50.13
C ARG A 212 28.35 -7.02 -49.55
N SER A 213 27.30 -7.74 -49.93
CA SER A 213 27.34 -9.19 -50.17
C SER A 213 26.29 -9.57 -51.20
N ALA A 214 26.75 -10.34 -52.19
CA ALA A 214 26.07 -10.65 -53.43
C ALA A 214 25.44 -12.04 -53.38
N GLY A 215 24.35 -12.19 -54.14
CA GLY A 215 24.08 -13.39 -54.94
C GLY A 215 23.21 -14.48 -54.31
N SER A 216 21.98 -14.60 -54.79
CA SER A 216 21.51 -15.84 -55.41
C SER A 216 20.30 -15.57 -56.31
N ILE A 217 20.24 -16.29 -57.41
CA ILE A 217 19.49 -16.07 -58.65
C ILE A 217 18.42 -17.17 -58.76
N VAL A 218 17.14 -16.75 -58.95
CA VAL A 218 16.08 -17.29 -59.84
C VAL A 218 15.52 -18.72 -59.58
N ASP A 219 14.19 -18.84 -59.37
CA ASP A 219 13.26 -19.26 -60.46
C ASP A 219 11.77 -18.90 -60.16
N PRO A 220 10.94 -18.58 -61.18
CA PRO A 220 9.57 -18.11 -61.05
C PRO A 220 8.54 -19.16 -61.51
N SER A 221 7.44 -19.34 -60.77
CA SER A 221 6.13 -19.75 -61.31
C SER A 221 5.10 -19.85 -60.18
N GLY A 222 4.09 -18.99 -60.20
CA GLY A 222 2.97 -19.06 -59.28
C GLY A 222 2.03 -17.86 -59.41
N SER A 223 0.89 -18.11 -60.05
CA SER A 223 -0.27 -17.27 -60.34
C SER A 223 -0.52 -16.00 -59.49
N PRO A 224 -1.05 -14.92 -60.11
CA PRO A 224 -1.53 -13.76 -59.38
C PRO A 224 -2.92 -14.06 -58.79
N ALA A 225 -2.99 -14.33 -57.49
CA ALA A 225 -4.25 -14.23 -56.75
C ALA A 225 -4.36 -12.79 -56.23
N THR A 226 -5.16 -11.98 -56.94
CA THR A 226 -5.58 -10.65 -56.54
C THR A 226 -6.47 -10.78 -55.30
N SER A 227 -5.86 -10.84 -54.12
CA SER A 227 -6.58 -10.64 -52.86
C SER A 227 -6.62 -9.14 -52.61
N SER A 228 -7.81 -8.56 -52.75
CA SER A 228 -8.13 -7.23 -52.26
C SER A 228 -7.78 -7.18 -50.77
N ALA A 229 -6.63 -6.58 -50.47
CA ALA A 229 -6.26 -6.23 -49.11
C ALA A 229 -7.19 -5.08 -48.68
N ASP A 230 -8.20 -5.42 -47.90
CA ASP A 230 -8.78 -4.47 -46.95
C ASP A 230 -7.60 -3.88 -46.15
N PRO A 231 -7.52 -2.55 -45.96
CA PRO A 231 -6.61 -1.97 -44.99
C PRO A 231 -7.08 -2.38 -43.61
N ALA A 232 -6.71 -3.60 -43.21
CA ALA A 232 -6.90 -4.12 -41.87
C ALA A 232 -6.26 -3.11 -40.92
N ALA A 233 -7.11 -2.46 -40.12
CA ALA A 233 -6.70 -1.65 -39.02
C ALA A 233 -5.63 -2.43 -38.25
N THR A 234 -4.39 -1.95 -38.29
CA THR A 234 -3.29 -2.50 -37.51
C THR A 234 -3.68 -2.31 -36.06
N ALA A 235 -4.41 -3.28 -35.50
CA ALA A 235 -4.68 -3.35 -34.08
C ALA A 235 -3.31 -3.31 -33.43
N THR A 236 -3.01 -2.17 -32.82
CA THR A 236 -1.74 -1.96 -32.15
C THR A 236 -1.78 -2.90 -30.96
N ALA A 237 -1.15 -4.06 -31.10
CA ALA A 237 -1.13 -5.08 -30.06
C ALA A 237 -0.64 -4.42 -28.77
N LEU A 238 -1.38 -4.58 -27.68
CA LEU A 238 -0.94 -4.05 -26.39
C LEU A 238 0.40 -4.70 -26.03
N PRO A 239 1.32 -3.95 -25.40
CA PRO A 239 2.55 -4.52 -24.85
C PRO A 239 2.23 -5.73 -23.95
N PRO A 240 3.01 -6.82 -24.01
CA PRO A 240 2.76 -8.01 -23.21
C PRO A 240 2.59 -7.75 -21.71
N GLY A 241 3.27 -6.75 -21.15
CA GLY A 241 3.07 -6.37 -19.76
C GLY A 241 1.65 -5.89 -19.45
N LEU A 242 0.99 -5.17 -20.36
CA LEU A 242 -0.36 -4.64 -20.12
C LEU A 242 -1.47 -5.68 -20.26
N THR A 243 -1.19 -6.85 -20.82
CA THR A 243 -2.19 -7.92 -20.92
C THR A 243 -2.59 -8.49 -19.55
N ILE A 244 -1.79 -8.23 -18.50
CA ILE A 244 -2.10 -8.59 -17.11
C ILE A 244 -3.44 -8.02 -16.64
N PHE A 245 -3.87 -6.88 -17.18
CA PHE A 245 -5.15 -6.25 -16.86
C PHE A 245 -6.32 -6.86 -17.62
N GLU A 246 -6.07 -7.47 -18.77
CA GLU A 246 -7.07 -8.07 -19.64
C GLU A 246 -7.38 -9.52 -19.28
N ASP A 247 -6.44 -10.21 -18.61
CA ASP A 247 -6.61 -11.60 -18.20
C ASP A 247 -7.59 -11.71 -17.01
N PRO A 248 -8.80 -12.26 -17.21
CA PRO A 248 -9.77 -12.44 -16.14
C PRO A 248 -9.41 -13.62 -15.22
N SER A 249 -8.51 -14.51 -15.63
CA SER A 249 -8.05 -15.63 -14.81
C SER A 249 -7.12 -15.18 -13.69
N LEU A 250 -6.44 -14.05 -13.88
CA LEU A 250 -5.74 -13.35 -12.82
C LEU A 250 -6.78 -12.62 -11.96
N ALA A 251 -7.30 -13.35 -10.96
CA ALA A 251 -8.23 -12.79 -10.00
C ALA A 251 -7.65 -11.48 -9.42
N PRO A 252 -8.48 -10.44 -9.23
CA PRO A 252 -8.06 -9.22 -8.55
C PRO A 252 -7.42 -9.61 -7.23
N SER A 253 -6.18 -9.20 -6.99
CA SER A 253 -5.55 -9.48 -5.71
C SER A 253 -6.33 -8.74 -4.64
N ILE A 254 -6.48 -9.36 -3.45
CA ILE A 254 -7.22 -8.76 -2.35
C ILE A 254 -6.64 -7.36 -2.12
N PRO A 255 -7.41 -6.29 -2.36
CA PRO A 255 -6.87 -4.96 -2.32
C PRO A 255 -6.43 -4.66 -0.88
N PRO A 256 -5.26 -4.02 -0.70
CA PRO A 256 -4.87 -3.49 0.59
C PRO A 256 -6.04 -2.72 1.22
N GLN A 257 -6.23 -2.88 2.52
CA GLN A 257 -7.19 -2.07 3.25
C GLN A 257 -6.73 -0.61 3.10
N ASN A 258 -7.53 0.22 2.42
CA ASN A 258 -7.27 1.63 2.09
C ASN A 258 -6.42 1.92 0.83
N ILE A 259 -6.72 1.30 -0.30
CA ILE A 259 -6.24 1.85 -1.58
C ILE A 259 -6.84 3.23 -1.85
N ASP A 260 -6.00 4.14 -2.33
CA ASP A 260 -6.44 5.47 -2.74
C ASP A 260 -7.55 5.36 -3.80
N PRO A 261 -8.70 6.06 -3.65
CA PRO A 261 -9.79 6.02 -4.63
C PRO A 261 -9.39 6.48 -6.04
N TYR A 262 -8.20 7.06 -6.22
CA TYR A 262 -7.57 7.36 -7.50
C TYR A 262 -7.32 6.13 -8.38
N TYR A 263 -7.14 4.95 -7.77
CA TYR A 263 -6.92 3.69 -8.49
C TYR A 263 -8.22 2.92 -8.73
N LYS A 264 -8.21 2.04 -9.74
CA LYS A 264 -9.31 1.10 -10.00
C LYS A 264 -9.06 -0.20 -9.25
N PRO A 265 -9.82 -0.54 -8.20
CA PRO A 265 -9.58 -1.76 -7.43
C PRO A 265 -9.64 -3.04 -8.27
N GLU A 266 -10.47 -3.06 -9.32
CA GLU A 266 -10.66 -4.20 -10.22
C GLU A 266 -9.47 -4.49 -11.14
N SER A 267 -8.61 -3.49 -11.40
CA SER A 267 -7.41 -3.65 -12.23
C SER A 267 -6.18 -4.05 -11.42
N LEU A 268 -6.32 -4.21 -10.10
CA LEU A 268 -5.21 -4.52 -9.23
C LEU A 268 -4.73 -5.97 -9.45
N ARG A 269 -3.43 -6.10 -9.71
CA ARG A 269 -2.74 -7.37 -9.97
C ARG A 269 -1.46 -7.44 -9.16
N LEU A 270 -1.30 -8.47 -8.34
CA LEU A 270 -0.07 -8.73 -7.60
C LEU A 270 1.04 -9.10 -8.59
N LEU A 271 2.12 -8.32 -8.58
CA LEU A 271 3.34 -8.67 -9.31
C LEU A 271 4.18 -9.60 -8.45
N GLY A 272 4.42 -9.23 -7.18
CA GLY A 272 5.19 -10.05 -6.25
C GLY A 272 5.43 -9.39 -4.89
N VAL A 273 6.22 -10.08 -4.07
CA VAL A 273 6.67 -9.62 -2.75
C VAL A 273 8.19 -9.47 -2.82
N ALA A 274 8.67 -8.25 -2.62
CA ALA A 274 10.07 -7.89 -2.86
C ALA A 274 10.97 -8.10 -1.62
N ASP A 275 10.42 -7.79 -0.46
CA ASP A 275 10.98 -8.03 0.87
C ASP A 275 9.82 -8.48 1.77
N SER A 276 10.12 -9.00 2.95
CA SER A 276 9.14 -9.40 3.98
C SER A 276 8.10 -8.32 4.32
N GLU A 277 8.36 -7.06 3.98
CA GLU A 277 7.53 -5.91 4.30
C GLU A 277 6.95 -5.17 3.08
N LEU A 278 7.31 -5.54 1.85
CA LEU A 278 6.95 -4.78 0.64
C LEU A 278 6.24 -5.65 -0.41
N THR A 279 4.97 -5.35 -0.66
CA THR A 279 4.17 -5.99 -1.70
C THR A 279 4.00 -5.07 -2.90
N VAL A 280 4.21 -5.58 -4.11
CA VAL A 280 4.20 -4.80 -5.35
C VAL A 280 3.03 -5.22 -6.23
N TYR A 281 2.25 -4.24 -6.68
CA TYR A 281 1.10 -4.41 -7.54
C TYR A 281 1.23 -3.61 -8.83
N ALA A 282 0.70 -4.16 -9.92
CA ALA A 282 0.30 -3.42 -11.10
C ALA A 282 -1.16 -3.00 -10.94
N VAL A 283 -1.48 -1.75 -11.26
CA VAL A 283 -2.84 -1.22 -11.17
C VAL A 283 -3.07 -0.15 -12.24
N GLU A 284 -4.28 -0.03 -12.76
CA GLU A 284 -4.66 1.11 -13.59
C GLU A 284 -5.30 2.21 -12.73
N ASN A 285 -4.95 3.47 -12.98
CA ASN A 285 -5.68 4.60 -12.41
C ASN A 285 -7.02 4.85 -13.13
N ARG A 286 -7.80 5.84 -12.66
CA ARG A 286 -9.09 6.21 -13.28
C ARG A 286 -9.02 6.75 -14.71
N ILE A 287 -7.83 7.08 -15.22
CA ILE A 287 -7.61 7.55 -16.59
C ILE A 287 -6.87 6.52 -17.45
N ASP A 288 -6.97 5.24 -17.08
CA ASP A 288 -6.42 4.09 -17.82
C ASP A 288 -4.89 4.11 -17.97
N GLN A 289 -4.18 4.75 -17.05
CA GLN A 289 -2.71 4.70 -17.05
C GLN A 289 -2.22 3.55 -16.16
N PRO A 290 -1.29 2.72 -16.65
CA PRO A 290 -0.64 1.71 -15.84
C PRO A 290 0.22 2.40 -14.75
N CYS A 291 0.06 1.91 -13.53
CA CYS A 291 0.78 2.34 -12.36
C CYS A 291 1.45 1.15 -11.69
N LEU A 292 2.63 1.39 -11.14
CA LEU A 292 3.32 0.48 -10.24
C LEU A 292 3.07 0.98 -8.82
N LEU A 293 2.41 0.17 -8.00
CA LEU A 293 2.01 0.48 -6.62
C LEU A 293 2.75 -0.45 -5.67
N ALA A 294 3.56 0.12 -4.78
CA ALA A 294 4.21 -0.59 -3.70
C ALA A 294 3.49 -0.27 -2.38
N VAL A 295 3.16 -1.32 -1.63
CA VAL A 295 2.41 -1.25 -0.37
C VAL A 295 3.24 -1.91 0.72
N TYR A 296 3.48 -1.14 1.78
CA TYR A 296 4.17 -1.60 2.97
C TYR A 296 3.21 -2.31 3.94
N VAL A 297 3.76 -3.11 4.86
CA VAL A 297 3.00 -3.78 5.93
C VAL A 297 2.27 -2.81 6.88
N ASP A 298 2.77 -1.59 7.02
CA ASP A 298 2.13 -0.52 7.81
C ASP A 298 0.98 0.19 7.05
N GLY A 299 0.72 -0.22 5.81
CA GLY A 299 -0.31 0.35 4.94
C GLY A 299 0.14 1.62 4.20
N THR A 300 1.38 2.08 4.38
CA THR A 300 1.92 3.18 3.56
C THR A 300 2.09 2.72 2.12
N GLN A 301 1.84 3.63 1.18
CA GLN A 301 1.79 3.33 -0.25
C GLN A 301 2.67 4.31 -1.00
N SER A 302 3.39 3.80 -1.98
CA SER A 302 4.15 4.59 -2.96
C SER A 302 3.79 4.12 -4.35
N ALA A 303 3.56 5.06 -5.25
CA ALA A 303 3.13 4.73 -6.60
C ALA A 303 3.72 5.67 -7.64
N THR A 304 3.87 5.13 -8.85
CA THR A 304 4.24 5.89 -10.04
C THR A 304 3.39 5.40 -11.20
N CYS A 305 2.96 6.33 -12.05
CA CYS A 305 2.10 6.04 -13.20
C CYS A 305 2.73 6.61 -14.45
N VAL A 306 2.59 5.92 -15.57
CA VAL A 306 3.04 6.39 -16.89
C VAL A 306 1.94 6.17 -17.93
N THR A 307 2.04 6.82 -19.07
CA THR A 307 1.12 6.55 -20.18
C THR A 307 1.36 5.15 -20.77
N LYS A 308 0.35 4.55 -21.42
CA LYS A 308 0.51 3.25 -22.10
C LYS A 308 1.63 3.27 -23.14
N GLN A 309 1.88 4.42 -23.79
CA GLN A 309 2.96 4.60 -24.75
C GLN A 309 4.34 4.63 -24.08
N GLU A 310 4.50 5.32 -22.94
CA GLU A 310 5.74 5.32 -22.16
C GLU A 310 6.03 3.95 -21.56
N PHE A 311 4.99 3.25 -21.07
CA PHE A 311 5.12 1.88 -20.62
C PHE A 311 5.64 0.97 -21.73
N ALA A 312 5.09 1.10 -22.95
CA ALA A 312 5.52 0.30 -24.09
C ALA A 312 7.01 0.51 -24.45
N SER A 313 7.53 1.72 -24.28
CA SER A 313 8.90 2.07 -24.65
C SER A 313 9.94 1.77 -23.57
N MET A 314 9.61 1.97 -22.29
CA MET A 314 10.58 1.92 -21.19
C MET A 314 10.14 1.11 -19.97
N GLY A 315 8.88 0.68 -19.89
CA GLY A 315 8.29 0.14 -18.67
C GLY A 315 8.01 1.22 -17.63
N ILE A 316 7.92 0.81 -16.36
CA ILE A 316 7.71 1.67 -15.19
C ILE A 316 8.80 1.37 -14.16
N GLU A 317 9.37 2.42 -13.58
CA GLU A 317 10.31 2.34 -12.46
C GLU A 317 9.79 3.17 -11.28
N LEU A 318 9.67 2.55 -10.12
CA LEU A 318 9.32 3.16 -8.85
C LEU A 318 10.55 3.16 -7.94
N ARG A 319 11.05 4.36 -7.62
CA ARG A 319 12.11 4.57 -6.64
C ARG A 319 11.50 4.78 -5.28
N ILE A 320 11.85 3.90 -4.36
CA ILE A 320 11.35 3.93 -3.00
C ILE A 320 12.53 4.22 -2.09
N THR A 321 12.53 5.42 -1.53
CA THR A 321 13.46 5.75 -0.46
C THR A 321 12.91 5.08 0.79
N SER A 322 13.54 3.99 1.21
CA SER A 322 13.08 3.20 2.34
C SER A 322 13.22 4.03 3.62
N LEU A 323 12.15 4.75 3.97
CA LEU A 323 12.00 5.36 5.29
C LEU A 323 11.57 4.25 6.24
N ARG A 324 12.45 3.25 6.47
CA ARG A 324 12.25 2.33 7.57
C ARG A 324 12.15 3.16 8.83
N ALA A 325 10.94 3.26 9.38
CA ALA A 325 10.70 3.92 10.64
C ALA A 325 11.54 3.19 11.68
N THR A 326 12.70 3.74 12.00
CA THR A 326 13.61 3.10 12.94
C THR A 326 12.96 3.21 14.31
N PRO A 327 12.82 2.10 15.07
CA PRO A 327 12.29 2.16 16.42
C PRO A 327 13.06 3.19 17.25
N ALA A 328 12.35 3.93 18.09
CA ALA A 328 12.97 4.97 18.92
C ALA A 328 14.08 4.35 19.79
N GLY A 329 15.33 4.76 19.56
CA GLY A 329 16.50 4.33 20.33
C GLY A 329 17.47 3.41 19.58
N GLU A 330 17.15 2.97 18.36
CA GLU A 330 18.07 2.26 17.48
C GLU A 330 18.71 3.25 16.50
N ALA A 331 19.99 3.03 16.16
CA ALA A 331 20.68 3.89 15.20
C ALA A 331 19.98 3.75 13.84
N ALA A 332 19.64 4.89 13.22
CA ALA A 332 19.01 4.90 11.91
C ALA A 332 19.89 4.09 10.93
N PRO A 333 19.34 3.04 10.28
CA PRO A 333 20.08 2.33 9.25
C PRO A 333 20.45 3.30 8.13
N ASP A 334 21.56 3.04 7.44
CA ASP A 334 21.91 3.79 6.23
C ASP A 334 20.71 3.70 5.26
N PRO A 335 20.28 4.83 4.67
CA PRO A 335 19.13 4.83 3.76
C PRO A 335 19.41 3.92 2.57
N SER A 336 18.60 2.87 2.39
CA SER A 336 18.60 2.08 1.17
C SER A 336 17.62 2.66 0.16
N GLU A 337 18.04 2.73 -1.10
CA GLU A 337 17.15 3.05 -2.21
C GLU A 337 16.77 1.73 -2.88
N ASP A 338 15.49 1.38 -2.77
CA ASP A 338 14.90 0.23 -3.44
C ASP A 338 14.26 0.72 -4.74
N VAL A 339 14.62 0.08 -5.84
CA VAL A 339 14.09 0.38 -7.17
C VAL A 339 13.27 -0.81 -7.62
N VAL A 340 11.96 -0.61 -7.70
CA VAL A 340 11.02 -1.60 -8.24
C VAL A 340 10.80 -1.25 -9.70
N PHE A 341 10.91 -2.23 -10.60
CA PHE A 341 10.68 -2.01 -12.02
C PHE A 341 9.71 -3.04 -12.60
N TRP A 342 8.94 -2.60 -13.59
CA TRP A 342 8.01 -3.42 -14.36
C TRP A 342 8.15 -3.08 -15.84
N ASN A 343 8.69 -4.02 -16.61
CA ASN A 343 9.04 -3.85 -18.01
C ASN A 343 7.85 -4.10 -18.94
N SER A 344 7.97 -3.60 -20.18
CA SER A 344 6.93 -3.74 -21.21
C SER A 344 6.65 -5.18 -21.65
N ASP A 345 7.60 -6.10 -21.40
CA ASP A 345 7.46 -7.54 -21.65
C ASP A 345 6.74 -8.28 -20.52
N GLY A 346 6.38 -7.59 -19.44
CA GLY A 346 5.72 -8.14 -18.25
C GLY A 346 6.69 -8.64 -17.18
N SER A 347 8.00 -8.63 -17.43
CA SER A 347 8.98 -8.93 -16.39
C SER A 347 8.98 -7.83 -15.33
N TYR A 348 9.14 -8.21 -14.07
CA TYR A 348 9.26 -7.28 -12.95
C TYR A 348 10.44 -7.69 -12.07
N GLY A 349 10.95 -6.76 -11.29
CA GLY A 349 12.00 -7.03 -10.32
C GLY A 349 12.20 -5.90 -9.33
N VAL A 350 12.99 -6.19 -8.30
CA VAL A 350 13.40 -5.21 -7.29
C VAL A 350 14.92 -5.22 -7.19
N SER A 351 15.51 -4.04 -7.24
CA SER A 351 16.94 -3.80 -7.11
C SER A 351 17.17 -2.88 -5.92
N SER A 352 17.87 -3.39 -4.90
CA SER A 352 18.27 -2.59 -3.75
C SER A 352 19.69 -2.07 -3.98
N SER A 353 19.88 -0.76 -3.84
CA SER A 353 21.20 -0.15 -3.86
C SER A 353 21.54 0.43 -2.49
N PRO A 354 22.72 0.12 -1.91
CA PRO A 354 23.15 0.75 -0.67
C PRO A 354 23.32 2.25 -0.93
N GLY A 355 22.74 3.07 -0.05
CA GLY A 355 22.85 4.52 -0.14
C GLY A 355 24.31 4.94 -0.20
N ARG A 356 24.70 5.69 -1.24
CA ARG A 356 26.03 6.31 -1.26
C ARG A 356 26.03 7.43 -0.23
N ASN A 357 26.69 7.20 0.90
CA ASN A 357 27.00 8.26 1.85
C ASN A 357 27.89 9.30 1.13
N SER A 358 27.27 10.43 0.75
CA SER A 358 27.91 11.55 0.06
C SER A 358 28.39 12.62 1.02
#